data_AF-F1L2B1-F1
#
_entry.id   AF-F1L2B1-F1
#
_cell.length_a   1.000
_cell.length_b   1.000
_cell.length_c   1.000
_cell.angle_alpha   90.00
_cell.angle_beta   90.00
_cell.angle_gamma   90.00
#
_symmetry.space_group_name_H-M   'P 1'
#
loop_
_entity.id
_entity.type
_entity.pdbx_description
1 polymer ?
#
loop_
_entity_poly.entity_id
_entity_poly.type
_entity_poly.pdbx_seq_one_letter_code
_entity_poly.pdbx_strand_id
1 'polypeptide(L)'
;MQRIYRYATLQISGPIKSHVRSILTLIPNVCNEPQSDYDSPALLEYYLEHLGNVGRYVELKRDMSEVLRELGNIIVLCMQLEQALAHEEAMDFAMAAPLTDIIPPTPANGIDEQGLKTDELKYPRIHVASLVEQFGSVQQVITVLEAESLIKNRLSWDLNIFKMLLRELKGVITSDAFWTGERSRDNVMRMEERVEIHRVWSALQFFFCQPTSATKEDTEHAADPLVEAIFGDGLHWAGDTIIFLLGQQCRFEAFDFSNHLLRVQSADGKDASINGINLSKMVQRIRCFQLLNKEIFGILTTVMQVTSDSSKESVEENVYEFAPPIYQSNAREPLSHD
;
A
#
# COMPACT_ATOMS: atom_id res chain seq x y z
N MET A 1 -8.13 8.13 15.47
CA MET A 1 -7.07 7.15 15.15
C MET A 1 -7.17 5.83 15.92
N GLN A 2 -7.02 5.76 17.25
CA GLN A 2 -7.01 4.47 17.97
C GLN A 2 -8.27 3.59 17.77
N ARG A 3 -9.48 4.19 17.75
CA ARG A 3 -10.73 3.45 17.47
C ARG A 3 -10.76 2.87 16.05
N ILE A 4 -10.24 3.64 15.08
CA ILE A 4 -10.15 3.26 13.67
C ILE A 4 -9.16 2.10 13.51
N TYR A 5 -7.99 2.18 14.16
CA TYR A 5 -7.01 1.10 14.19
C TYR A 5 -7.56 -0.21 14.77
N ARG A 6 -8.26 -0.13 15.92
CA ARG A 6 -8.91 -1.31 16.52
C ARG A 6 -9.90 -1.96 15.55
N TYR A 7 -10.70 -1.14 14.88
CA TYR A 7 -11.65 -1.64 13.89
C TYR A 7 -10.96 -2.28 12.68
N ALA A 8 -9.92 -1.65 12.11
CA ALA A 8 -9.11 -2.24 11.03
C ALA A 8 -8.48 -3.59 11.43
N THR A 9 -7.96 -3.67 12.65
CA THR A 9 -7.36 -4.90 13.21
C THR A 9 -8.39 -6.03 13.35
N LEU A 10 -9.61 -5.69 13.78
CA LEU A 10 -10.72 -6.65 13.87
C LEU A 10 -11.16 -7.13 12.49
N GLN A 11 -11.20 -6.26 11.49
CA GLN A 11 -11.55 -6.61 10.11
C GLN A 11 -10.53 -7.58 9.51
N ILE A 12 -9.22 -7.29 9.66
CA ILE A 12 -8.14 -8.15 9.18
C ILE A 12 -8.17 -9.51 9.87
N SER A 13 -8.27 -9.52 11.21
CA SER A 13 -8.16 -10.76 12.00
C SER A 13 -9.42 -11.63 11.96
N GLY A 14 -10.57 -11.07 11.56
CA GLY A 14 -11.87 -11.75 11.54
C GLY A 14 -12.38 -12.02 10.12
N PRO A 15 -13.25 -11.16 9.58
CA PRO A 15 -13.97 -11.41 8.32
C PRO A 15 -13.03 -11.55 7.11
N ILE A 16 -12.01 -10.69 6.96
CA ILE A 16 -11.08 -10.79 5.82
C ILE A 16 -10.36 -12.14 5.86
N LYS A 17 -9.82 -12.53 7.02
CA LYS A 17 -9.16 -13.82 7.21
C LYS A 17 -10.08 -14.99 6.84
N SER A 18 -11.35 -14.93 7.24
CA SER A 18 -12.35 -15.96 6.93
C SER A 18 -12.59 -16.09 5.42
N HIS A 19 -12.83 -14.97 4.74
CA HIS A 19 -13.04 -14.95 3.28
C HIS A 19 -11.80 -15.42 2.53
N VAL A 20 -10.62 -14.94 2.91
CA VAL A 20 -9.34 -15.36 2.31
C VAL A 20 -9.14 -16.87 2.48
N ARG A 21 -9.43 -17.42 3.66
CA ARG A 21 -9.35 -18.87 3.89
C ARG A 21 -10.30 -19.65 2.99
N SER A 22 -11.54 -19.19 2.83
CA SER A 22 -12.52 -19.81 1.92
C SER A 22 -12.07 -19.75 0.46
N ILE A 23 -11.41 -18.67 0.02
CA ILE A 23 -10.93 -18.57 -1.36
C ILE A 23 -9.70 -19.43 -1.58
N LEU A 24 -8.79 -19.51 -0.61
CA LEU A 24 -7.61 -20.38 -0.67
C LEU A 24 -7.99 -21.85 -0.89
N THR A 25 -9.13 -22.32 -0.37
CA THR A 25 -9.60 -23.69 -0.62
C THR A 25 -10.22 -23.87 -2.01
N LEU A 26 -10.70 -22.79 -2.64
CA LEU A 26 -11.34 -22.81 -3.96
C LEU A 26 -10.32 -22.69 -5.12
N ILE A 27 -9.14 -22.11 -4.87
CA ILE A 27 -8.09 -21.97 -5.89
C ILE A 27 -7.44 -23.33 -6.19
N PRO A 28 -7.20 -23.71 -7.46
CA PRO A 28 -6.51 -24.95 -7.83
C PRO A 28 -5.08 -25.04 -7.26
N ASN A 29 -4.57 -26.27 -7.05
CA ASN A 29 -3.27 -26.54 -6.41
C ASN A 29 -2.09 -26.06 -7.24
N VAL A 30 -2.28 -26.06 -8.56
CA VAL A 30 -1.30 -25.67 -9.55
C VAL A 30 -2.07 -24.85 -10.58
N CYS A 31 -1.78 -23.56 -10.66
CA CYS A 31 -2.22 -22.69 -11.74
C CYS A 31 -0.96 -22.15 -12.40
N ASN A 32 -0.33 -22.99 -13.22
CA ASN A 32 0.87 -22.60 -13.94
C ASN A 32 0.50 -21.53 -14.97
N GLU A 33 1.36 -20.53 -15.13
CA GLU A 33 1.27 -19.64 -16.26
C GLU A 33 1.55 -20.46 -17.52
N PRO A 34 0.56 -20.64 -18.43
CA PRO A 34 0.78 -21.39 -19.65
C PRO A 34 1.91 -20.74 -20.45
N GLN A 35 2.74 -21.57 -21.08
CA GLN A 35 3.84 -21.06 -21.91
C GLN A 35 3.30 -20.18 -23.04
N SER A 36 4.15 -19.29 -23.57
CA SER A 36 3.84 -18.29 -24.61
C SER A 36 3.27 -18.84 -25.93
N ASP A 37 3.20 -20.16 -26.07
CA ASP A 37 2.63 -20.84 -27.25
C ASP A 37 1.10 -20.83 -27.26
N TYR A 38 0.47 -20.48 -26.12
CA TYR A 38 -0.98 -20.29 -26.04
C TYR A 38 -1.39 -18.87 -26.44
N ASP A 39 -2.38 -18.78 -27.32
CA ASP A 39 -2.98 -17.50 -27.72
C ASP A 39 -3.74 -16.85 -26.55
N SER A 40 -3.81 -15.52 -26.54
CA SER A 40 -4.52 -14.75 -25.51
C SER A 40 -6.01 -15.13 -25.32
N PRO A 41 -6.79 -15.49 -26.37
CA PRO A 41 -8.14 -16.01 -26.18
C PRO A 41 -8.15 -17.35 -25.40
N ALA A 42 -7.28 -18.30 -25.78
CA ALA A 42 -7.19 -19.59 -25.10
C ALA A 42 -6.73 -19.44 -23.65
N LEU A 43 -5.83 -18.47 -23.39
CA LEU A 43 -5.38 -18.13 -22.03
C LEU A 43 -6.51 -17.57 -21.16
N LEU A 44 -7.38 -16.72 -21.72
CA LEU A 44 -8.57 -16.22 -21.02
C LEU A 44 -9.53 -17.37 -20.66
N GLU A 45 -9.78 -18.28 -21.60
CA GLU A 45 -10.60 -19.48 -21.35
C GLU A 45 -10.01 -20.36 -20.25
N TYR A 46 -8.70 -20.61 -20.31
CA TYR A 46 -7.95 -21.33 -19.27
C TYR A 46 -8.18 -20.72 -17.88
N TYR A 47 -7.99 -19.39 -17.73
CA TYR A 47 -8.20 -18.75 -16.43
C TYR A 47 -9.65 -18.76 -15.96
N LEU A 48 -10.62 -18.64 -16.86
CA LEU A 48 -12.04 -18.73 -16.52
C LEU A 48 -12.42 -20.11 -15.97
N GLU A 49 -11.86 -21.17 -16.54
CA GLU A 49 -12.07 -22.54 -16.06
C GLU A 49 -11.39 -22.78 -14.71
N HIS A 50 -10.11 -22.39 -14.60
CA HIS A 50 -9.30 -22.67 -13.40
C HIS A 50 -9.73 -21.82 -12.20
N LEU A 51 -10.16 -20.57 -12.43
CA LEU A 51 -10.64 -19.67 -11.37
C LEU A 51 -12.16 -19.73 -11.20
N GLY A 52 -12.89 -20.51 -12.00
CA GLY A 52 -14.36 -20.53 -12.02
C GLY A 52 -15.01 -20.78 -10.64
N ASN A 53 -14.35 -21.55 -9.77
CA ASN A 53 -14.81 -21.79 -8.39
C ASN A 53 -14.77 -20.52 -7.52
N VAL A 54 -13.77 -19.66 -7.72
CA VAL A 54 -13.67 -18.36 -7.03
C VAL A 54 -14.76 -17.42 -7.53
N GLY A 55 -15.03 -17.41 -8.84
CA GLY A 55 -16.11 -16.61 -9.42
C GLY A 55 -17.52 -17.02 -8.95
N ARG A 56 -17.71 -18.28 -8.56
CA ARG A 56 -18.96 -18.81 -7.98
C ARG A 56 -19.11 -18.49 -6.49
N TYR A 57 -18.11 -17.88 -5.86
CA TYR A 57 -18.19 -17.49 -4.45
C TYR A 57 -19.20 -16.34 -4.28
N VAL A 58 -20.37 -16.66 -3.73
CA VAL A 58 -21.53 -15.73 -3.66
C VAL A 58 -21.20 -14.48 -2.83
N GLU A 59 -20.40 -14.64 -1.78
CA GLU A 59 -20.02 -13.56 -0.86
C GLU A 59 -18.92 -12.66 -1.43
N LEU A 60 -18.34 -13.00 -2.59
CA LEU A 60 -17.22 -12.27 -3.19
C LEU A 60 -17.57 -10.82 -3.50
N LYS A 61 -18.63 -10.63 -4.28
CA LYS A 61 -19.05 -9.31 -4.76
C LYS A 61 -19.71 -8.47 -3.68
N ARG A 62 -20.27 -9.10 -2.64
CA ARG A 62 -21.00 -8.39 -1.58
C ARG A 62 -20.13 -8.24 -0.34
N ASP A 63 -20.02 -9.28 0.46
CA ASP A 63 -19.48 -9.18 1.82
C ASP A 63 -17.96 -9.02 1.81
N MET A 64 -17.23 -9.77 0.98
CA MET A 64 -15.77 -9.65 0.91
C MET A 64 -15.34 -8.28 0.35
N SER A 65 -15.96 -7.84 -0.75
CA SER A 65 -15.65 -6.55 -1.38
C SER A 65 -16.01 -5.38 -0.47
N GLU A 66 -17.11 -5.48 0.28
CA GLU A 66 -17.52 -4.50 1.29
C GLU A 66 -16.47 -4.36 2.41
N VAL A 67 -16.06 -5.48 3.00
CA VAL A 67 -15.10 -5.50 4.10
C VAL A 67 -13.73 -4.97 3.66
N LEU A 68 -13.28 -5.34 2.47
CA LEU A 68 -12.05 -4.80 1.90
C LEU A 68 -12.18 -3.29 1.64
N ARG A 69 -13.31 -2.84 1.08
CA ARG A 69 -13.55 -1.40 0.89
C ARG A 69 -13.49 -0.65 2.22
N GLU A 70 -14.13 -1.15 3.27
CA GLU A 70 -14.09 -0.53 4.60
C GLU A 70 -12.65 -0.38 5.11
N LEU A 71 -11.84 -1.45 4.99
CA LEU A 71 -10.43 -1.41 5.37
C LEU A 71 -9.65 -0.38 4.57
N GLY A 72 -9.81 -0.34 3.24
CA GLY A 72 -9.07 0.60 2.40
C GLY A 72 -9.52 2.04 2.60
N ASN A 73 -10.81 2.27 2.79
CA ASN A 73 -11.33 3.59 3.15
C ASN A 73 -10.74 4.08 4.48
N ILE A 74 -10.53 3.19 5.45
CA ILE A 74 -9.84 3.52 6.69
C ILE A 74 -8.39 3.93 6.44
N ILE A 75 -7.66 3.16 5.62
CA ILE A 75 -6.26 3.45 5.27
C ILE A 75 -6.16 4.81 4.59
N VAL A 76 -6.97 5.05 3.55
CA VAL A 76 -7.00 6.32 2.81
C VAL A 76 -7.43 7.47 3.71
N LEU A 77 -8.45 7.29 4.56
CA LEU A 77 -8.87 8.32 5.52
C LEU A 77 -7.74 8.73 6.45
N CYS A 78 -6.96 7.77 6.95
CA CYS A 78 -5.83 8.05 7.82
C CYS A 78 -4.74 8.84 7.08
N MET A 79 -4.43 8.47 5.84
CA MET A 79 -3.49 9.21 4.99
C MET A 79 -3.98 10.65 4.70
N GLN A 80 -5.24 10.80 4.30
CA GLN A 80 -5.83 12.11 3.98
C GLN A 80 -5.95 13.01 5.22
N LEU A 81 -6.28 12.45 6.38
CA LEU A 81 -6.35 13.19 7.64
C LEU A 81 -4.99 13.74 8.05
N GLU A 82 -3.92 12.97 7.87
CA GLU A 82 -2.55 13.44 8.11
C GLU A 82 -2.14 14.55 7.14
N GLN A 83 -2.46 14.41 5.86
CA GLN A 83 -2.20 15.46 4.86
C GLN A 83 -2.96 16.77 5.19
N ALA A 84 -4.22 16.65 5.62
CA ALA A 84 -5.02 17.80 6.04
C ALA A 84 -4.44 18.48 7.28
N LEU A 85 -4.04 17.69 8.30
CA LEU A 85 -3.39 18.20 9.50
C LEU A 85 -2.07 18.91 9.17
N ALA A 86 -1.26 18.34 8.27
CA ALA A 86 -0.02 18.96 7.82
C ALA A 86 -0.24 20.29 7.10
N HIS A 87 -1.32 20.40 6.33
CA HIS A 87 -1.68 21.66 5.68
C HIS A 87 -2.13 22.71 6.70
N GLU A 88 -2.97 22.33 7.67
CA GLU A 88 -3.42 23.21 8.75
C GLU A 88 -2.25 23.72 9.60
N GLU A 89 -1.37 22.82 10.05
CA GLU A 89 -0.19 23.18 10.85
C GLU A 89 0.78 24.09 10.07
N ALA A 90 0.94 23.88 8.76
CA ALA A 90 1.77 24.73 7.92
C ALA A 90 1.19 26.16 7.78
N MET A 91 -0.13 26.28 7.64
CA MET A 91 -0.79 27.59 7.58
C MET A 91 -0.70 28.33 8.92
N ASP A 92 -0.96 27.64 10.02
CA ASP A 92 -0.81 28.19 11.37
C ASP A 92 0.62 28.65 11.65
N PHE A 93 1.61 27.85 11.24
CA PHE A 93 3.00 28.21 11.35
C PHE A 93 3.35 29.45 10.51
N ALA A 94 2.90 29.51 9.26
CA ALA A 94 3.15 30.66 8.39
C ALA A 94 2.56 31.96 8.97
N MET A 95 1.40 31.89 9.61
CA MET A 95 0.78 33.03 10.29
C MET A 95 1.53 33.43 11.57
N ALA A 96 2.10 32.47 12.29
CA ALA A 96 2.84 32.70 13.53
C ALA A 96 4.33 33.05 13.33
N ALA A 97 4.90 32.77 12.15
CA ALA A 97 6.30 32.99 11.84
C ALA A 97 6.79 34.43 12.14
N PRO A 98 6.06 35.51 11.75
CA PRO A 98 6.49 36.88 12.06
C PRO A 98 6.52 37.20 13.57
N LEU A 99 5.69 36.52 14.36
CA LEU A 99 5.56 36.73 15.80
C LEU A 99 6.60 35.94 16.61
N THR A 100 7.24 34.94 15.99
CA THR A 100 8.18 33.99 16.60
C THR A 100 9.61 34.13 16.05
N ASP A 101 9.89 35.28 15.43
CA ASP A 101 11.19 35.68 14.87
C ASP A 101 11.70 34.76 13.74
N ILE A 102 10.77 34.21 12.95
CA ILE A 102 11.09 33.36 11.80
C ILE A 102 10.92 34.18 10.52
N ILE A 103 12.05 34.61 9.96
CA ILE A 103 12.10 35.48 8.78
C ILE A 103 12.43 34.64 7.54
N PRO A 104 11.61 34.69 6.47
CA PRO A 104 11.94 34.00 5.23
C PRO A 104 13.19 34.62 4.58
N PRO A 105 14.05 33.82 3.93
CA PRO A 105 15.24 34.32 3.27
C PRO A 105 14.88 35.28 2.13
N THR A 106 15.60 36.41 2.03
CA THR A 106 15.36 37.39 0.97
C THR A 106 15.91 36.90 -0.37
N PRO A 107 15.17 37.04 -1.49
CA PRO A 107 15.51 36.44 -2.78
C PRO A 107 16.69 37.09 -3.52
N ALA A 108 17.30 38.15 -2.97
CA ALA A 108 18.13 39.06 -3.76
C ALA A 108 19.65 38.93 -3.55
N ASN A 109 20.16 38.29 -2.50
CA ASN A 109 21.59 38.06 -2.33
C ASN A 109 21.78 36.62 -1.82
N GLY A 110 22.60 35.82 -2.52
CA GLY A 110 22.92 34.47 -2.06
C GLY A 110 23.36 34.50 -0.61
N ILE A 111 22.82 33.59 0.21
CA ILE A 111 23.06 33.32 1.65
C ILE A 111 24.19 34.16 2.30
N ASP A 112 24.02 35.47 2.35
CA ASP A 112 24.96 36.34 3.04
C ASP A 112 24.43 36.46 4.46
N GLU A 113 25.09 35.81 5.42
CA GLU A 113 24.77 35.89 6.85
C GLU A 113 24.63 37.34 7.35
N GLN A 114 25.26 38.29 6.65
CA GLN A 114 25.16 39.72 6.93
C GLN A 114 23.79 40.31 6.58
N GLY A 115 23.16 39.84 5.50
CA GLY A 115 21.81 40.24 5.09
C GLY A 115 20.75 39.77 6.09
N LEU A 116 20.88 38.53 6.55
CA LEU A 116 19.99 37.93 7.56
C LEU A 116 20.05 38.70 8.90
N LYS A 117 21.26 39.02 9.37
CA LYS A 117 21.46 39.83 10.60
C LYS A 117 20.89 41.25 10.48
N THR A 118 20.94 41.86 9.30
CA THR A 118 20.27 43.16 9.07
C THR A 118 18.75 43.06 9.03
N ASP A 119 18.18 41.92 8.65
CA ASP A 119 16.74 41.69 8.63
C ASP A 119 16.18 41.31 10.00
N GLU A 120 16.93 40.55 10.82
CA GLU A 120 16.63 40.30 12.25
C GLU A 120 16.50 41.61 13.05
N LEU A 121 17.31 42.63 12.70
CA LEU A 121 17.24 43.95 13.31
C LEU A 121 15.99 44.77 12.91
N LYS A 122 15.25 44.39 11.86
CA LYS A 122 14.08 45.15 11.36
C LYS A 122 12.79 44.82 12.07
N TYR A 123 12.63 43.60 12.60
CA TYR A 123 11.37 43.12 13.17
C TYR A 123 11.33 42.87 14.69
N PRO A 124 12.24 43.40 15.55
CA PRO A 124 12.23 43.08 16.98
C PRO A 124 10.98 43.60 17.72
N ARG A 125 10.24 44.53 17.11
CA ARG A 125 8.97 45.06 17.65
C ARG A 125 7.75 44.20 17.34
N ILE A 126 7.91 43.13 16.56
CA ILE A 126 6.83 42.18 16.22
C ILE A 126 7.00 40.90 17.03
N HIS A 127 8.23 40.57 17.41
CA HIS A 127 8.55 39.40 18.23
C HIS A 127 7.89 39.50 19.62
N VAL A 128 6.92 38.61 19.88
CA VAL A 128 6.06 38.69 21.06
C VAL A 128 6.81 38.36 22.34
N ALA A 129 7.70 37.35 22.33
CA ALA A 129 8.44 36.98 23.53
C ALA A 129 9.36 38.11 24.00
N SER A 130 10.11 38.76 23.09
CA SER A 130 10.94 39.91 23.46
C SER A 130 10.15 41.10 24.02
N LEU A 131 8.93 41.34 23.54
CA LEU A 131 8.09 42.40 24.09
C LEU A 131 7.55 42.06 25.48
N VAL A 132 7.11 40.83 25.69
CA VAL A 132 6.54 40.40 26.97
C VAL A 132 7.63 40.23 28.03
N GLU A 133 8.86 39.87 27.65
CA GLU A 133 10.01 39.91 28.56
C GLU A 133 10.33 41.33 29.04
N GLN A 134 10.18 42.34 28.18
CA GLN A 134 10.48 43.73 28.52
C GLN A 134 9.38 44.42 29.32
N PHE A 135 8.10 44.11 29.05
CA PHE A 135 6.96 44.87 29.58
C PHE A 135 5.95 44.03 30.38
N GLY A 136 6.08 42.71 30.40
CA GLY A 136 5.11 41.78 30.97
C GLY A 136 5.41 41.35 32.41
N SER A 137 4.47 40.64 33.01
CA SER A 137 4.66 39.95 34.28
C SER A 137 5.36 38.61 34.10
N VAL A 138 5.96 38.09 35.16
CA VAL A 138 6.65 36.77 35.14
C VAL A 138 5.72 35.64 34.65
N GLN A 139 4.44 35.68 35.00
CA GLN A 139 3.46 34.68 34.53
C GLN A 139 3.20 34.80 33.03
N GLN A 140 3.11 36.02 32.49
CA GLN A 140 2.90 36.24 31.06
C GLN A 140 4.10 35.77 30.24
N VAL A 141 5.32 35.99 30.74
CA VAL A 141 6.54 35.50 30.09
C VAL A 141 6.52 33.97 29.96
N ILE A 142 6.21 33.26 31.05
CA ILE A 142 6.13 31.79 31.04
C ILE A 142 5.08 31.32 30.01
N THR A 143 3.89 31.92 30.01
CA THR A 143 2.82 31.54 29.07
C THR A 143 3.20 31.77 27.60
N VAL A 144 3.91 32.86 27.30
CA VAL A 144 4.36 33.13 25.92
C VAL A 144 5.43 32.14 25.47
N LEU A 145 6.39 31.80 26.34
CA LEU A 145 7.41 30.81 26.03
C LEU A 145 6.82 29.42 25.80
N GLU A 146 5.82 29.02 26.59
CA GLU A 146 5.07 27.79 26.37
C GLU A 146 4.31 27.80 25.03
N ALA A 147 3.61 28.90 24.72
CA ALA A 147 2.87 29.05 23.47
C ALA A 147 3.80 29.01 22.25
N GLU A 148 4.94 29.68 22.32
CA GLU A 148 5.96 29.69 21.26
C GLU A 148 6.58 28.30 21.05
N SER A 149 6.87 27.58 22.14
CA SER A 149 7.29 26.18 22.08
C SER A 149 6.25 25.29 21.38
N LEU A 150 4.96 25.46 21.69
CA LEU A 150 3.90 24.71 21.02
C LEU A 150 3.88 25.03 19.52
N ILE A 151 3.97 26.31 19.14
CA ILE A 151 4.02 26.76 17.73
C ILE A 151 5.19 26.14 16.96
N LYS A 152 6.36 26.07 17.60
CA LYS A 152 7.57 25.50 17.01
C LYS A 152 7.60 23.97 17.00
N ASN A 153 6.82 23.29 17.85
CA ASN A 153 6.81 21.82 17.94
C ASN A 153 5.49 21.27 17.42
N ARG A 154 5.33 21.22 16.09
CA ARG A 154 4.14 20.67 15.41
C ARG A 154 4.31 19.20 15.06
N LEU A 155 3.20 18.45 15.02
CA LEU A 155 3.26 17.00 14.79
C LEU A 155 3.83 16.66 13.41
N SER A 156 3.51 17.46 12.39
CA SER A 156 3.83 17.14 10.99
C SER A 156 5.30 17.23 10.62
N TRP A 157 6.16 17.75 11.51
CA TRP A 157 7.58 17.88 11.21
C TRP A 157 8.38 16.62 11.52
N ASP A 158 7.99 15.87 12.56
CA ASP A 158 8.77 14.71 13.04
C ASP A 158 7.96 13.41 13.16
N LEU A 159 6.62 13.46 13.10
CA LEU A 159 5.77 12.30 13.34
C LEU A 159 4.91 11.96 12.12
N ASN A 160 5.08 10.74 11.59
CA ASN A 160 4.25 10.20 10.52
C ASN A 160 3.24 9.19 11.09
N ILE A 161 1.99 9.62 11.25
CA ILE A 161 0.91 8.85 11.90
C ILE A 161 0.51 7.66 11.03
N PHE A 162 0.47 7.86 9.71
CA PHE A 162 0.11 6.89 8.71
C PHE A 162 1.14 5.76 8.64
N LYS A 163 2.44 6.09 8.69
CA LYS A 163 3.52 5.11 8.81
C LYS A 163 3.39 4.28 10.07
N MET A 164 3.07 4.92 11.21
CA MET A 164 2.84 4.19 12.46
C MET A 164 1.66 3.22 12.33
N LEU A 165 0.56 3.65 11.71
CA LEU A 165 -0.59 2.79 11.41
C LEU A 165 -0.15 1.59 10.54
N LEU A 166 0.59 1.81 9.46
CA LEU A 166 1.07 0.74 8.58
C LEU A 166 1.98 -0.24 9.31
N ARG A 167 2.88 0.24 10.18
CA ARG A 167 3.75 -0.60 11.02
C ARG A 167 2.95 -1.46 11.99
N GLU A 168 1.94 -0.88 12.63
CA GLU A 168 1.04 -1.60 13.54
C GLU A 168 0.21 -2.67 12.80
N LEU A 169 -0.35 -2.32 11.64
CA LEU A 169 -1.06 -3.29 10.79
C LEU A 169 -0.12 -4.42 10.32
N LYS A 170 1.14 -4.09 9.97
CA LYS A 170 2.15 -5.10 9.66
C LYS A 170 2.40 -6.03 10.84
N GLY A 171 2.49 -5.50 12.06
CA GLY A 171 2.63 -6.29 13.29
C GLY A 171 1.49 -7.29 13.47
N VAL A 172 0.24 -6.84 13.30
CA VAL A 172 -0.94 -7.71 13.37
C VAL A 172 -0.87 -8.83 12.32
N ILE A 173 -0.60 -8.48 11.05
CA ILE A 173 -0.58 -9.44 9.94
C ILE A 173 0.56 -10.46 10.11
N THR A 174 1.76 -10.00 10.49
CA THR A 174 2.95 -10.87 10.65
C THR A 174 2.89 -11.75 11.89
N SER A 175 2.14 -11.35 12.92
CA SER A 175 1.94 -12.16 14.14
C SER A 175 1.17 -13.46 13.88
N ASP A 176 0.41 -13.52 12.79
CA ASP A 176 -0.46 -14.64 12.46
C ASP A 176 0.13 -15.45 11.30
N ALA A 177 0.54 -16.68 11.60
CA ALA A 177 1.19 -17.60 10.67
C ALA A 177 0.34 -17.90 9.42
N PHE A 178 -0.97 -17.65 9.48
CA PHE A 178 -1.85 -17.77 8.32
C PHE A 178 -1.44 -16.87 7.15
N TRP A 179 -0.99 -15.63 7.42
CA TRP A 179 -0.69 -14.65 6.36
C TRP A 179 0.72 -14.80 5.78
N THR A 180 1.67 -15.20 6.61
CA THR A 180 3.07 -15.39 6.22
C THR A 180 3.28 -16.75 5.54
N GLY A 181 2.41 -17.72 5.82
CA GLY A 181 2.57 -19.10 5.37
C GLY A 181 3.75 -19.80 6.06
N GLU A 182 3.91 -21.09 5.82
CA GLU A 182 5.10 -21.83 6.30
C GLU A 182 6.35 -21.37 5.51
N ARG A 183 7.59 -21.69 5.92
CA ARG A 183 8.76 -21.39 5.07
C ARG A 183 8.82 -22.33 3.86
N SER A 184 9.24 -21.82 2.69
CA SER A 184 9.44 -22.63 1.47
C SER A 184 10.44 -23.76 1.74
N ARG A 185 10.22 -24.95 1.17
CA ARG A 185 11.12 -26.10 1.31
C ARG A 185 12.53 -25.81 0.77
N ASP A 186 12.62 -24.95 -0.24
CA ASP A 186 13.87 -24.64 -0.95
C ASP A 186 14.50 -23.30 -0.55
N ASN A 187 13.88 -22.53 0.36
CA ASN A 187 14.30 -21.17 0.75
C ASN A 187 14.41 -20.12 -0.40
N VAL A 188 13.99 -20.43 -1.63
CA VAL A 188 14.20 -19.59 -2.85
C VAL A 188 12.98 -18.76 -3.30
N MET A 189 11.88 -18.71 -2.55
CA MET A 189 10.53 -18.25 -2.97
C MET A 189 9.66 -19.39 -3.52
N ARG A 190 8.36 -19.36 -3.22
CA ARG A 190 7.39 -20.32 -3.76
C ARG A 190 6.81 -19.77 -5.04
N MET A 191 7.09 -20.42 -6.17
CA MET A 191 6.49 -20.02 -7.44
C MET A 191 5.08 -20.59 -7.62
N GLU A 192 4.77 -21.73 -6.99
CA GLU A 192 3.65 -22.59 -7.43
C GLU A 192 2.64 -22.96 -6.32
N GLU A 193 2.94 -22.69 -5.04
CA GLU A 193 2.12 -23.19 -3.92
C GLU A 193 1.01 -22.20 -3.49
N ARG A 194 -0.18 -22.75 -3.22
CA ARG A 194 -1.44 -22.09 -2.81
C ARG A 194 -1.39 -21.11 -1.64
N VAL A 195 -0.27 -20.97 -0.95
CA VAL A 195 -0.24 -20.45 0.42
C VAL A 195 -0.13 -18.92 0.47
N GLU A 196 0.26 -18.28 -0.63
CA GLU A 196 0.55 -16.84 -0.62
C GLU A 196 -0.68 -15.98 -0.95
N ILE A 197 -0.82 -14.88 -0.19
CA ILE A 197 -1.98 -13.98 -0.24
C ILE A 197 -2.06 -13.24 -1.56
N HIS A 198 -0.91 -12.95 -2.20
CA HIS A 198 -0.91 -12.31 -3.51
C HIS A 198 -1.60 -13.15 -4.60
N ARG A 199 -1.62 -14.50 -4.49
CA ARG A 199 -2.34 -15.36 -5.43
C ARG A 199 -3.85 -15.25 -5.25
N VAL A 200 -4.31 -15.11 -4.01
CA VAL A 200 -5.72 -14.82 -3.71
C VAL A 200 -6.11 -13.49 -4.32
N TRP A 201 -5.33 -12.43 -4.08
CA TRP A 201 -5.60 -11.12 -4.66
C TRP A 201 -5.56 -11.13 -6.19
N SER A 202 -4.64 -11.86 -6.80
CA SER A 202 -4.60 -12.02 -8.25
C SER A 202 -5.88 -12.65 -8.81
N ALA A 203 -6.39 -13.70 -8.16
CA ALA A 203 -7.67 -14.30 -8.53
C ALA A 203 -8.83 -13.29 -8.39
N LEU A 204 -8.85 -12.49 -7.32
CA LEU A 204 -9.85 -11.45 -7.12
C LEU A 204 -9.79 -10.36 -8.20
N GLN A 205 -8.58 -9.85 -8.45
CA GLN A 205 -8.31 -8.85 -9.48
C GLN A 205 -8.78 -9.35 -10.85
N PHE A 206 -8.56 -10.62 -11.17
CA PHE A 206 -9.05 -11.21 -12.42
C PHE A 206 -10.58 -11.07 -12.56
N PHE A 207 -11.35 -11.28 -11.49
CA PHE A 207 -12.81 -11.07 -11.52
C PHE A 207 -13.20 -9.59 -11.55
N PHE A 208 -12.49 -8.71 -10.83
CA PHE A 208 -12.77 -7.27 -10.84
C PHE A 208 -12.47 -6.60 -12.20
N CYS A 209 -11.54 -7.19 -12.96
CA CYS A 209 -11.19 -6.76 -14.31
C CYS A 209 -12.25 -7.15 -15.36
N GLN A 210 -13.18 -8.06 -15.06
CA GLN A 210 -14.17 -8.48 -16.05
C GLN A 210 -15.09 -7.32 -16.45
N PRO A 211 -15.26 -7.05 -17.76
CA PRO A 211 -16.21 -6.04 -18.22
C PRO A 211 -17.65 -6.51 -17.97
N THR A 212 -18.58 -5.56 -17.82
CA THR A 212 -20.00 -5.89 -17.68
C THR A 212 -20.47 -6.68 -18.91
N SER A 213 -21.09 -7.84 -18.70
CA SER A 213 -21.56 -8.69 -19.81
C SER A 213 -22.66 -7.96 -20.57
N ALA A 214 -22.49 -7.81 -21.88
CA ALA A 214 -23.54 -7.28 -22.77
C ALA A 214 -24.72 -8.25 -22.95
N THR A 215 -24.62 -9.49 -22.44
CA THR A 215 -25.49 -10.62 -22.79
C THR A 215 -26.81 -10.72 -22.00
N LYS A 216 -27.40 -9.60 -21.59
CA LYS A 216 -28.80 -9.55 -21.12
C LYS A 216 -29.54 -8.42 -21.81
N GLU A 217 -29.62 -8.48 -23.14
CA GLU A 217 -30.46 -7.57 -23.94
C GLU A 217 -31.98 -7.80 -23.72
N ASP A 218 -32.39 -8.85 -23.00
CA ASP A 218 -33.81 -9.20 -22.79
C ASP A 218 -34.30 -9.06 -21.33
N THR A 219 -33.66 -8.25 -20.49
CA THR A 219 -34.26 -7.88 -19.21
C THR A 219 -33.91 -6.45 -18.86
N GLU A 220 -34.90 -5.64 -18.52
CA GLU A 220 -34.83 -4.23 -18.07
C GLU A 220 -34.01 -4.04 -16.77
N HIS A 221 -33.09 -4.95 -16.46
CA HIS A 221 -32.20 -4.90 -15.32
C HIS A 221 -30.86 -4.36 -15.81
N ALA A 222 -30.59 -3.12 -15.39
CA ALA A 222 -29.32 -2.43 -15.59
C ALA A 222 -28.15 -3.40 -15.45
N ALA A 223 -27.29 -3.40 -16.46
CA ALA A 223 -26.07 -4.18 -16.47
C ALA A 223 -25.34 -4.03 -15.13
N ASP A 224 -24.92 -5.15 -14.50
CA ASP A 224 -24.33 -5.13 -13.15
C ASP A 224 -23.26 -4.02 -13.06
N PRO A 225 -23.36 -3.10 -12.07
CA PRO A 225 -22.44 -2.00 -11.98
C PRO A 225 -21.01 -2.50 -11.78
N LEU A 226 -20.07 -1.79 -12.38
CA LEU A 226 -18.64 -2.10 -12.28
C LEU A 226 -18.16 -1.96 -10.83
N VAL A 227 -17.14 -2.72 -10.45
CA VAL A 227 -16.62 -2.77 -9.08
C VAL A 227 -16.18 -1.40 -8.60
N GLU A 228 -15.50 -0.63 -9.45
CA GLU A 228 -15.08 0.74 -9.15
C GLU A 228 -16.25 1.71 -8.95
N ALA A 229 -17.41 1.46 -9.56
CA ALA A 229 -18.60 2.30 -9.37
C ALA A 229 -19.30 2.03 -8.03
N ILE A 230 -19.13 0.84 -7.45
CA ILE A 230 -19.74 0.42 -6.19
C ILE A 230 -18.79 0.65 -5.01
N PHE A 231 -17.54 0.24 -5.16
CA PHE A 231 -16.56 0.19 -4.06
C PHE A 231 -15.47 1.26 -4.17
N GLY A 232 -15.31 1.90 -5.33
CA GLY A 232 -14.23 2.86 -5.57
C GLY A 232 -12.84 2.24 -5.40
N ASP A 233 -11.85 3.11 -5.14
CA ASP A 233 -10.45 2.70 -5.04
C ASP A 233 -10.11 2.05 -3.69
N GLY A 234 -10.99 2.21 -2.68
CA GLY A 234 -10.80 1.64 -1.34
C GLY A 234 -10.60 0.13 -1.37
N LEU A 235 -11.24 -0.57 -2.30
CA LEU A 235 -11.04 -2.01 -2.49
C LEU A 235 -9.57 -2.33 -2.80
N HIS A 236 -8.96 -1.61 -3.73
CA HIS A 236 -7.57 -1.81 -4.17
C HIS A 236 -6.58 -1.39 -3.09
N TRP A 237 -6.85 -0.25 -2.43
CA TRP A 237 -6.05 0.20 -1.29
C TRP A 237 -5.94 -0.86 -0.19
N ALA A 238 -7.00 -1.61 0.10
CA ALA A 238 -6.95 -2.68 1.09
C ALA A 238 -6.10 -3.87 0.62
N GLY A 239 -6.37 -4.40 -0.58
CA GLY A 239 -5.66 -5.56 -1.11
C GLY A 239 -4.18 -5.31 -1.30
N ASP A 240 -3.84 -4.19 -1.93
CA ASP A 240 -2.45 -3.82 -2.20
C ASP A 240 -1.71 -3.47 -0.90
N THR A 241 -2.36 -2.84 0.08
CA THR A 241 -1.73 -2.63 1.40
C THR A 241 -1.39 -3.96 2.08
N ILE A 242 -2.28 -4.95 2.07
CA ILE A 242 -2.00 -6.27 2.66
C ILE A 242 -0.81 -6.95 1.96
N ILE A 243 -0.79 -6.94 0.61
CA ILE A 243 0.31 -7.50 -0.18
C ILE A 243 1.64 -6.80 0.13
N PHE A 244 1.61 -5.47 0.18
CA PHE A 244 2.78 -4.66 0.45
C PHE A 244 3.35 -4.92 1.85
N LEU A 245 2.49 -4.93 2.89
CA LEU A 245 2.93 -5.18 4.26
C LEU A 245 3.50 -6.59 4.47
N LEU A 246 3.05 -7.57 3.68
CA LEU A 246 3.59 -8.93 3.63
C LEU A 246 4.89 -9.07 2.82
N GLY A 247 5.35 -8.03 2.13
CA GLY A 247 6.50 -8.12 1.22
C GLY A 247 6.23 -9.08 0.05
N GLN A 248 5.00 -9.12 -0.44
CA GLN A 248 4.59 -9.98 -1.56
C GLN A 248 4.43 -9.19 -2.87
N GLN A 249 4.74 -7.90 -2.90
CA GLN A 249 4.55 -7.03 -4.07
C GLN A 249 5.27 -7.54 -5.33
N CYS A 250 6.58 -7.80 -5.27
CA CYS A 250 7.32 -8.24 -6.47
C CYS A 250 6.79 -9.58 -7.02
N ARG A 251 6.38 -10.49 -6.12
CA ARG A 251 5.76 -11.77 -6.49
C ARG A 251 4.38 -11.56 -7.12
N PHE A 252 3.59 -10.64 -6.58
CA PHE A 252 2.32 -10.24 -7.18
C PHE A 252 2.51 -9.70 -8.60
N GLU A 253 3.41 -8.74 -8.80
CA GLU A 253 3.64 -8.14 -10.11
C GLU A 253 4.13 -9.16 -11.16
N ALA A 254 4.98 -10.10 -10.74
CA ALA A 254 5.47 -11.18 -11.60
C ALA A 254 4.37 -12.17 -11.96
N PHE A 255 3.64 -12.66 -10.95
CA PHE A 255 2.78 -13.84 -11.03
C PHE A 255 1.26 -13.56 -10.99
N ASP A 256 0.85 -12.34 -11.35
CA ASP A 256 -0.55 -11.99 -11.44
C ASP A 256 -1.18 -12.47 -12.76
N PHE A 257 -2.30 -13.19 -12.68
CA PHE A 257 -3.03 -13.75 -13.81
C PHE A 257 -3.48 -12.67 -14.81
N SER A 258 -3.99 -11.55 -14.31
CA SER A 258 -4.42 -10.43 -15.14
C SER A 258 -3.23 -9.79 -15.87
N ASN A 259 -2.13 -9.54 -15.17
CA ASN A 259 -0.90 -9.04 -15.78
C ASN A 259 -0.34 -9.99 -16.82
N HIS A 260 -0.38 -11.31 -16.58
CA HIS A 260 0.03 -12.30 -17.57
C HIS A 260 -0.85 -12.24 -18.83
N LEU A 261 -2.18 -12.20 -18.68
CA LEU A 261 -3.11 -12.06 -19.79
C LEU A 261 -2.84 -10.78 -20.61
N LEU A 262 -2.61 -9.65 -19.93
CA LEU A 262 -2.25 -8.39 -20.58
C LEU A 262 -0.94 -8.51 -21.38
N ARG A 263 0.09 -9.16 -20.83
CA ARG A 263 1.38 -9.36 -21.51
C ARG A 263 1.22 -10.20 -22.79
N VAL A 264 0.49 -11.31 -22.71
CA VAL A 264 0.27 -12.21 -23.86
C VAL A 264 -0.58 -11.53 -24.93
N GLN A 265 -1.67 -10.86 -24.55
CA GLN A 265 -2.53 -10.14 -25.50
C GLN A 265 -1.81 -8.96 -26.17
N SER A 266 -0.92 -8.27 -25.43
CA SER A 266 -0.09 -7.21 -26.01
C SER A 266 0.92 -7.74 -27.02
N ALA A 267 1.34 -9.01 -26.90
CA ALA A 267 2.30 -9.64 -27.80
C ALA A 267 1.64 -10.22 -29.06
N ASP A 268 0.47 -10.85 -28.93
CA ASP A 268 -0.22 -11.50 -30.05
C ASP A 268 -1.24 -10.59 -30.78
N GLY A 269 -1.71 -9.52 -30.12
CA GLY A 269 -2.69 -8.58 -30.65
C GLY A 269 -4.07 -9.18 -30.96
N LYS A 270 -4.38 -10.38 -30.46
CA LYS A 270 -5.65 -11.06 -30.74
C LYS A 270 -6.78 -10.46 -29.92
N ASP A 271 -7.99 -10.49 -30.48
CA ASP A 271 -9.22 -10.11 -29.79
C ASP A 271 -10.32 -11.14 -30.06
N ALA A 272 -11.08 -11.46 -29.03
CA ALA A 272 -12.15 -12.45 -29.07
C ALA A 272 -13.17 -12.14 -27.96
N SER A 273 -14.39 -12.65 -28.13
CA SER A 273 -15.41 -12.67 -27.09
C SER A 273 -15.54 -14.09 -26.54
N ILE A 274 -15.16 -14.30 -25.28
CA ILE A 274 -15.17 -15.61 -24.62
C ILE A 274 -16.12 -15.54 -23.44
N ASN A 275 -17.12 -16.42 -23.41
CA ASN A 275 -18.14 -16.44 -22.35
C ASN A 275 -18.82 -15.06 -22.12
N GLY A 276 -18.97 -14.26 -23.18
CA GLY A 276 -19.53 -12.91 -23.12
C GLY A 276 -18.56 -11.82 -22.65
N ILE A 277 -17.29 -12.16 -22.42
CA ILE A 277 -16.21 -11.23 -22.06
C ILE A 277 -15.45 -10.85 -23.33
N ASN A 278 -15.48 -9.56 -23.70
CA ASN A 278 -14.64 -9.03 -24.75
C ASN A 278 -13.20 -8.84 -24.24
N LEU A 279 -12.24 -9.51 -24.87
CA LEU A 279 -10.84 -9.53 -24.45
C LEU A 279 -10.21 -8.14 -24.49
N SER A 280 -10.41 -7.36 -25.56
CA SER A 280 -9.92 -5.98 -25.67
C SER A 280 -10.38 -5.08 -24.52
N LYS A 281 -11.67 -5.16 -24.13
CA LYS A 281 -12.20 -4.43 -22.96
C LYS A 281 -11.61 -4.94 -21.65
N MET A 282 -11.44 -6.26 -21.50
CA MET A 282 -10.82 -6.85 -20.31
C MET A 282 -9.38 -6.34 -20.14
N VAL A 283 -8.54 -6.39 -21.16
CA VAL A 283 -7.13 -5.95 -21.06
C VAL A 283 -7.00 -4.45 -20.81
N GLN A 284 -7.90 -3.64 -21.37
CA GLN A 284 -7.95 -2.20 -21.06
C GLN A 284 -8.23 -1.97 -19.56
N ARG A 285 -9.17 -2.71 -18.98
CA ARG A 285 -9.48 -2.64 -17.53
C ARG A 285 -8.31 -3.14 -16.69
N ILE A 286 -7.69 -4.25 -17.07
CA ILE A 286 -6.48 -4.78 -16.42
C ILE A 286 -5.40 -3.71 -16.39
N ARG A 287 -5.19 -2.99 -17.51
CA ARG A 287 -4.20 -1.92 -17.56
C ARG A 287 -4.52 -0.77 -16.60
N CYS A 288 -5.78 -0.37 -16.48
CA CYS A 288 -6.19 0.66 -15.51
C CYS A 288 -5.87 0.24 -14.07
N PHE A 289 -6.26 -0.97 -13.66
CA PHE A 289 -5.95 -1.46 -12.32
C PHE A 289 -4.47 -1.70 -12.09
N GLN A 290 -3.71 -2.15 -13.10
CA GLN A 290 -2.26 -2.26 -13.01
C GLN A 290 -1.59 -0.90 -12.72
N LEU A 291 -2.08 0.19 -13.31
CA LEU A 291 -1.57 1.54 -13.03
C LEU A 291 -1.95 2.00 -11.63
N LEU A 292 -3.20 1.76 -11.21
CA LEU A 292 -3.68 2.07 -9.86
C LEU A 292 -2.84 1.34 -8.79
N ASN A 293 -2.62 0.04 -8.94
CA ASN A 293 -1.85 -0.73 -7.96
C ASN A 293 -0.40 -0.23 -7.88
N LYS A 294 0.21 0.12 -9.02
CA LYS A 294 1.56 0.71 -9.06
C LYS A 294 1.63 2.04 -8.31
N GLU A 295 0.62 2.88 -8.46
CA GLU A 295 0.52 4.15 -7.73
C GLU A 295 0.40 3.90 -6.23
N ILE A 296 -0.49 3.00 -5.82
CA ILE A 296 -0.68 2.62 -4.41
C ILE A 296 0.63 2.09 -3.82
N PHE A 297 1.29 1.13 -4.49
CA PHE A 297 2.58 0.60 -4.04
C PHE A 297 3.67 1.68 -3.97
N GLY A 298 3.70 2.62 -4.92
CA GLY A 298 4.64 3.75 -4.91
C GLY A 298 4.43 4.65 -3.69
N ILE A 299 3.18 4.97 -3.35
CA ILE A 299 2.83 5.75 -2.16
C ILE A 299 3.24 5.00 -0.89
N LEU A 300 2.86 3.74 -0.76
CA LEU A 300 3.18 2.91 0.41
C LEU A 300 4.70 2.75 0.61
N THR A 301 5.44 2.57 -0.48
CA THR A 301 6.92 2.50 -0.47
C THR A 301 7.51 3.80 0.06
N THR A 302 7.07 4.94 -0.49
CA THR A 302 7.55 6.27 -0.09
C THR A 302 7.33 6.49 1.40
N VAL A 303 6.12 6.24 1.89
CA VAL A 303 5.78 6.41 3.32
C VAL A 303 6.65 5.52 4.22
N MET A 304 6.93 4.28 3.80
CA MET A 304 7.72 3.36 4.61
C MET A 304 9.23 3.62 4.56
N GLN A 305 9.76 4.23 3.49
CA GLN A 305 11.18 4.56 3.34
C GLN A 305 11.58 5.88 4.02
N VAL A 306 10.72 6.91 4.04
CA VAL A 306 11.05 8.30 4.46
C VAL A 306 11.63 8.51 5.89
N THR A 307 11.78 7.46 6.73
CA THR A 307 12.45 7.59 8.04
C THR A 307 13.50 6.51 8.33
N SER A 308 14.01 5.79 7.34
CA SER A 308 15.22 4.96 7.53
C SER A 308 16.52 5.76 7.56
N ASP A 309 16.50 7.03 7.13
CA ASP A 309 17.72 7.81 6.92
C ASP A 309 18.22 8.59 8.14
N SER A 310 17.50 8.62 9.27
CA SER A 310 17.92 9.34 10.48
C SER A 310 18.57 8.46 11.56
N SER A 311 18.51 7.13 11.41
CA SER A 311 19.24 6.20 12.27
C SER A 311 20.25 5.44 11.41
N LYS A 312 21.55 5.67 11.66
CA LYS A 312 22.65 4.79 11.26
C LYS A 312 22.57 3.41 11.94
N GLU A 313 21.41 2.76 11.86
CA GLU A 313 21.36 1.32 11.90
C GLU A 313 21.26 0.91 10.44
N SER A 314 22.43 0.62 9.87
CA SER A 314 22.53 -0.35 8.78
C SER A 314 21.86 -1.63 9.28
N VAL A 315 20.53 -1.71 9.12
CA VAL A 315 19.90 -2.99 8.90
C VAL A 315 20.49 -3.40 7.57
N GLU A 316 21.62 -4.11 7.64
CA GLU A 316 21.90 -5.14 6.65
C GLU A 316 20.58 -5.88 6.54
N GLU A 317 19.81 -5.59 5.50
CA GLU A 317 18.74 -6.48 5.09
C GLU A 317 19.45 -7.82 5.03
N ASN A 318 19.14 -8.73 5.97
CA ASN A 318 19.72 -10.05 6.03
C ASN A 318 19.26 -10.76 4.76
N VAL A 319 19.93 -10.47 3.64
CA VAL A 319 19.70 -11.09 2.35
C VAL A 319 20.12 -12.51 2.55
N TYR A 320 19.18 -13.43 2.32
CA TYR A 320 19.48 -14.84 2.43
C TYR A 320 20.46 -15.22 1.32
N GLU A 321 21.71 -15.48 1.69
CA GLU A 321 22.75 -15.90 0.76
C GLU A 321 22.65 -17.40 0.48
N PHE A 322 22.65 -17.78 -0.80
CA PHE A 322 22.75 -19.17 -1.20
C PHE A 322 24.22 -19.61 -1.20
N ALA A 323 24.51 -20.70 -0.50
CA ALA A 323 25.83 -21.29 -0.53
C ALA A 323 26.17 -21.77 -1.95
N PRO A 324 27.39 -21.49 -2.47
CA PRO A 324 27.79 -22.00 -3.77
C PRO A 324 27.91 -23.53 -3.74
N PRO A 325 27.82 -24.22 -4.89
CA PRO A 325 27.98 -25.67 -4.95
C PRO A 325 29.32 -26.12 -4.36
N ILE A 326 29.28 -26.91 -3.29
CA ILE A 326 30.49 -27.44 -2.65
C ILE A 326 30.92 -28.70 -3.39
N TYR A 327 32.14 -28.70 -3.93
CA TYR A 327 32.71 -29.88 -4.57
C TYR A 327 32.93 -31.00 -3.55
N GLN A 328 32.55 -32.23 -3.90
CA GLN A 328 32.48 -33.38 -2.97
C GLN A 328 33.79 -33.65 -2.19
N SER A 329 34.95 -33.29 -2.72
CA SER A 329 36.24 -33.45 -2.02
C SER A 329 36.39 -32.55 -0.78
N ASN A 330 35.59 -31.49 -0.68
CA ASN A 330 35.64 -30.50 0.41
C ASN A 330 34.49 -30.67 1.42
N ALA A 331 33.56 -31.59 1.16
CA ALA A 331 32.50 -31.93 2.10
C ALA A 331 33.10 -32.81 3.20
N ARG A 332 33.50 -32.19 4.32
CA ARG A 332 33.82 -32.95 5.53
C ARG A 332 32.58 -33.76 5.93
N GLU A 333 32.75 -35.07 6.07
CA GLU A 333 31.73 -35.97 6.60
C GLU A 333 31.13 -35.38 7.88
N PRO A 334 29.79 -35.36 8.04
CA PRO A 334 29.19 -35.03 9.31
C PRO A 334 29.62 -36.11 10.31
N LEU A 335 30.35 -35.69 11.35
CA LEU A 335 30.64 -36.52 12.52
C LEU A 335 29.32 -37.10 13.04
N SER A 336 29.20 -38.42 12.97
CA SER A 336 28.19 -39.19 13.68
C SER A 336 28.34 -38.93 15.18
N HIS A 337 27.35 -38.26 15.78
CA HIS A 337 27.20 -38.28 17.23
C HIS A 337 26.48 -39.59 17.61
N ASP A 338 27.20 -40.43 18.34
CA ASP A 338 26.67 -41.54 19.15
C ASP A 338 25.66 -41.05 20.19
#